data_AF-A0A1U8KF18-F1
#
_entry.id   AF-A0A1U8KF18-F1
#
_cell.length_a   1.000
_cell.length_b   1.000
_cell.length_c   1.000
_cell.angle_alpha   90.00
_cell.angle_beta   90.00
_cell.angle_gamma   90.00
#
_symmetry.space_group_name_H-M   'P 1'
#
loop_
_entity.id
_entity.type
_entity.pdbx_description
1 polymer ?
#
loop_
_entity_poly.entity_id
_entity_poly.type
_entity_poly.pdbx_seq_one_letter_code
_entity_poly.pdbx_strand_id
1 'polypeptide(L)'
;MVNVPSLVSLSIDALKRELIHGDDLLPHVYELPLELFNSLVECLPPLALQKLQSEMPFKNYDDYGPSSDDLKMGRKCGRYGNFDTAWKALFKFRWPDLAECVKPVDWQQIYWETHVQNCLDEAAEIALLPSFSGCLGEIQILGAKANGFNTIGSCQV
;
A
#
# COMPACT_ATOMS: atom_id res chain seq x y z
N MET A 1 -15.29 16.27 21.78
CA MET A 1 -16.65 15.81 21.40
C MET A 1 -16.48 14.55 20.57
N VAL A 2 -16.97 13.41 21.04
CA VAL A 2 -16.90 12.14 20.29
C VAL A 2 -18.00 12.20 19.24
N ASN A 3 -17.62 12.36 17.97
CA ASN A 3 -18.59 12.43 16.87
C ASN A 3 -19.15 11.02 16.69
N VAL A 4 -20.47 10.84 16.84
CA VAL A 4 -21.09 9.52 16.67
C VAL A 4 -21.01 9.17 15.17
N PRO A 5 -20.37 8.05 14.82
CA PRO A 5 -20.23 7.68 13.41
C PRO A 5 -21.61 7.40 12.83
N SER A 6 -21.83 7.87 11.60
CA SER A 6 -23.06 7.60 10.89
C SER A 6 -23.11 6.11 10.50
N LEU A 7 -24.31 5.61 10.22
CA LEU A 7 -24.47 4.25 9.71
C LEU A 7 -23.64 4.03 8.42
N VAL A 8 -23.54 5.07 7.58
CA VAL A 8 -22.77 5.04 6.34
C VAL A 8 -21.27 4.92 6.63
N SER A 9 -20.72 5.68 7.58
CA SER A 9 -19.29 5.56 7.92
C SER A 9 -18.95 4.20 8.51
N LEU A 10 -19.80 3.67 9.38
CA LEU A 10 -19.63 2.32 9.94
C LEU A 10 -19.66 1.24 8.85
N SER A 11 -20.55 1.40 7.86
CA SER A 11 -20.66 0.47 6.73
C SER A 11 -19.44 0.53 5.83
N ILE A 12 -18.95 1.74 5.53
CA ILE A 12 -17.70 1.94 4.77
C ILE A 12 -16.51 1.33 5.53
N ASP A 13 -16.40 1.52 6.84
CA ASP A 13 -15.31 0.92 7.63
C ASP A 13 -15.40 -0.60 7.74
N ALA A 14 -16.60 -1.17 7.75
CA ALA A 14 -16.78 -2.62 7.61
C ALA A 14 -16.29 -3.10 6.24
N LEU A 15 -16.72 -2.45 5.16
CA LEU A 15 -16.30 -2.78 3.79
C LEU A 15 -14.78 -2.64 3.59
N LYS A 16 -14.15 -1.61 4.16
CA LYS A 16 -12.68 -1.45 4.13
C LYS A 16 -11.96 -2.67 4.69
N ARG A 17 -12.39 -3.15 5.86
CA ARG A 17 -11.76 -4.31 6.52
C ARG A 17 -11.93 -5.57 5.68
N GLU A 18 -13.13 -5.80 5.18
CA GLU A 18 -13.40 -6.95 4.34
C GLU A 18 -12.61 -6.90 3.02
N LEU A 19 -12.49 -5.73 2.37
CA LEU A 19 -11.70 -5.59 1.13
C LEU A 19 -10.20 -5.88 1.30
N ILE A 20 -9.65 -5.64 2.49
CA ILE A 20 -8.25 -5.95 2.81
C ILE A 20 -8.08 -7.46 2.97
N HIS A 21 -9.03 -8.14 3.60
CA HIS A 21 -8.90 -9.54 4.02
C HIS A 21 -9.54 -10.58 3.08
N GLY A 22 -10.55 -10.20 2.30
CA GLY A 22 -11.33 -11.09 1.44
C GLY A 22 -11.50 -10.55 0.01
N ASP A 23 -11.49 -11.47 -0.95
CA ASP A 23 -11.65 -11.15 -2.38
C ASP A 23 -13.11 -11.31 -2.86
N ASP A 24 -13.95 -12.00 -2.09
CA ASP A 24 -15.32 -12.37 -2.47
C ASP A 24 -16.29 -11.18 -2.56
N LEU A 25 -15.94 -10.02 -1.99
CA LEU A 25 -16.82 -8.84 -1.96
C LEU A 25 -16.66 -7.89 -3.15
N LEU A 26 -15.58 -8.02 -3.92
CA LEU A 26 -15.30 -7.13 -5.05
C LEU A 26 -16.47 -7.06 -6.06
N PRO A 27 -17.10 -8.18 -6.48
CA PRO A 27 -18.24 -8.12 -7.37
C PRO A 27 -19.40 -7.29 -6.82
N HIS A 28 -19.67 -7.41 -5.52
CA HIS A 28 -20.75 -6.70 -4.83
C HIS A 28 -20.46 -5.20 -4.68
N VAL A 29 -19.19 -4.83 -4.48
CA VAL A 29 -18.76 -3.42 -4.44
C VAL A 29 -19.02 -2.73 -5.78
N TYR A 30 -18.84 -3.44 -6.91
CA TYR A 30 -19.17 -2.91 -8.23
C TYR A 30 -20.67 -2.85 -8.51
N GLU A 31 -21.54 -3.38 -7.66
CA GLU A 31 -23.00 -3.21 -7.77
C GLU A 31 -23.52 -1.95 -7.07
N LEU A 32 -22.71 -1.35 -6.19
CA LEU A 32 -23.13 -0.21 -5.37
C LEU A 32 -23.53 1.02 -6.23
N PRO A 33 -24.45 1.86 -5.72
CA PRO A 33 -24.69 3.19 -6.27
C PRO A 33 -23.40 4.01 -6.40
N LEU A 34 -23.29 4.82 -7.46
CA LEU A 34 -22.07 5.55 -7.80
C LEU A 34 -21.56 6.46 -6.67
N GLU A 35 -22.47 7.12 -5.96
CA GLU A 35 -22.14 8.00 -4.84
C GLU A 35 -21.47 7.22 -3.70
N LEU A 36 -22.05 6.08 -3.31
CA LEU A 36 -21.49 5.22 -2.26
C LEU A 36 -20.15 4.61 -2.69
N PHE A 37 -20.03 4.24 -3.96
CA PHE A 37 -18.77 3.73 -4.52
C PHE A 37 -17.67 4.80 -4.48
N ASN A 38 -17.97 6.04 -4.88
CA ASN A 38 -17.00 7.14 -4.85
C ASN A 38 -16.58 7.48 -3.41
N SER A 39 -17.52 7.55 -2.47
CA SER A 39 -17.22 7.76 -1.05
C SER A 39 -16.37 6.63 -0.47
N LEU A 40 -16.60 5.39 -0.90
CA LEU A 40 -15.76 4.25 -0.53
C LEU A 40 -14.34 4.45 -1.07
N VAL A 41 -14.20 4.70 -2.38
CA VAL A 41 -12.91 4.90 -3.07
C VAL A 41 -12.05 5.97 -2.41
N GLU A 42 -12.62 7.10 -2.01
CA GLU A 42 -11.92 8.19 -1.32
C GLU A 42 -11.41 7.83 0.08
N CYS A 43 -12.00 6.82 0.70
CA CYS A 43 -11.73 6.43 2.08
C CYS A 43 -10.93 5.11 2.19
N LEU A 44 -10.64 4.45 1.07
CA LEU A 44 -9.93 3.17 1.08
C LEU A 44 -8.44 3.35 1.40
N PRO A 45 -7.85 2.41 2.15
CA PRO A 45 -6.40 2.36 2.28
C PRO A 45 -5.73 1.98 0.95
N PRO A 46 -4.43 2.32 0.78
CA PRO A 46 -3.68 2.12 -0.46
C PRO A 46 -3.80 0.71 -1.05
N LEU A 47 -3.67 -0.31 -0.19
CA LEU A 47 -3.72 -1.71 -0.60
C LEU A 47 -5.11 -2.10 -1.15
N ALA A 48 -6.18 -1.71 -0.46
CA ALA A 48 -7.54 -2.02 -0.89
C ALA A 48 -7.93 -1.22 -2.15
N LEU A 49 -7.45 0.02 -2.26
CA LEU A 49 -7.65 0.86 -3.44
C LEU A 49 -6.98 0.25 -4.68
N GLN A 50 -5.75 -0.24 -4.54
CA GLN A 50 -5.04 -0.93 -5.62
C GLN A 50 -5.76 -2.21 -6.06
N LYS A 51 -6.20 -3.05 -5.11
CA LYS A 51 -6.97 -4.27 -5.42
C LYS A 51 -8.27 -3.96 -6.18
N LEU A 52 -9.01 -2.93 -5.74
CA LEU A 52 -10.25 -2.52 -6.40
C LEU A 52 -10.00 -1.99 -7.82
N GLN A 53 -8.86 -1.35 -8.06
CA GLN A 53 -8.46 -0.85 -9.37
C GLN A 53 -7.97 -1.97 -10.30
N SER A 54 -7.24 -2.97 -9.78
CA SER A 54 -6.71 -4.09 -10.58
C SER A 54 -7.78 -5.08 -11.01
N GLU A 55 -8.74 -5.38 -10.13
CA GLU A 55 -9.83 -6.33 -10.38
C GLU A 55 -11.01 -5.69 -11.13
N MET A 56 -10.88 -4.42 -11.50
CA MET A 56 -11.89 -3.73 -12.27
C MET A 56 -12.05 -4.42 -13.64
N PRO A 57 -13.27 -4.88 -14.00
CA PRO A 57 -13.47 -5.54 -15.28
C PRO A 57 -13.34 -4.53 -16.41
N PHE A 58 -12.14 -4.44 -17.00
CA PHE A 58 -11.94 -3.71 -18.24
C PHE A 58 -12.75 -4.40 -19.34
N LYS A 59 -13.55 -3.63 -20.09
CA LYS A 59 -14.13 -4.14 -21.33
C LYS A 59 -13.02 -4.33 -22.35
N ASN A 60 -12.54 -5.57 -22.48
CA ASN A 60 -11.77 -5.99 -23.65
C ASN A 60 -12.76 -6.04 -24.83
N TYR A 61 -12.72 -5.05 -25.72
CA TYR A 61 -13.63 -4.93 -26.87
C TYR A 61 -13.18 -5.76 -28.08
N ASP A 62 -12.33 -6.76 -27.88
CA ASP A 62 -11.79 -7.58 -28.96
C ASP A 62 -12.33 -9.02 -28.87
N ASP A 63 -13.60 -9.20 -29.25
CA ASP A 63 -14.03 -10.47 -29.84
C ASP A 63 -15.17 -10.22 -30.85
N TYR A 64 -14.88 -10.50 -32.12
CA TYR A 64 -15.74 -10.23 -33.26
C TYR A 64 -16.62 -11.45 -33.51
N GLY A 65 -17.94 -11.34 -33.32
CA GLY A 65 -18.90 -12.35 -33.77
C GLY A 65 -20.36 -12.01 -33.46
N PRO A 66 -21.18 -11.59 -34.45
CA PRO A 66 -22.58 -11.26 -34.22
C PRO A 66 -23.42 -12.54 -34.27
N SER A 67 -24.08 -12.91 -33.18
CA SER A 67 -25.13 -13.93 -33.22
C SER A 67 -26.18 -13.74 -32.14
N SER A 68 -27.40 -13.52 -32.63
CA SER A 68 -28.68 -13.95 -32.08
C SER A 68 -29.06 -13.49 -30.68
N ASP A 69 -29.94 -12.49 -30.63
CA ASP A 69 -31.13 -12.42 -29.79
C ASP A 69 -31.07 -13.22 -28.48
N ASP A 70 -30.36 -12.69 -27.50
CA ASP A 70 -30.60 -13.02 -26.11
C ASP A 70 -30.34 -11.80 -25.23
N LEU A 71 -31.30 -11.53 -24.37
CA LEU A 71 -31.40 -10.38 -23.47
C LEU A 71 -30.18 -10.26 -22.56
N LYS A 72 -29.14 -9.55 -23.01
CA LYS A 72 -28.03 -9.09 -22.14
C LYS A 72 -27.89 -7.58 -22.20
N MET A 73 -28.96 -6.88 -21.76
CA MET A 73 -28.83 -5.58 -21.12
C MET A 73 -28.16 -5.75 -19.75
N GLY A 74 -26.88 -6.15 -19.76
CA GLY A 74 -26.05 -6.40 -18.59
C GLY A 74 -24.84 -5.48 -18.58
N ARG A 75 -25.07 -4.23 -18.18
CA ARG A 75 -24.11 -3.30 -17.56
C ARG A 75 -22.78 -3.09 -18.31
N LYS A 76 -22.78 -2.07 -19.18
CA LYS A 76 -21.60 -1.21 -19.40
C LYS A 76 -21.18 -0.60 -18.05
N CYS A 77 -20.40 -1.31 -17.24
CA CYS A 77 -19.78 -0.74 -16.03
C CYS A 77 -18.27 -0.67 -16.19
N GLY A 78 -17.81 0.05 -17.20
CA GLY A 78 -16.53 0.75 -17.07
C GLY A 78 -16.77 1.88 -16.07
N ARG A 79 -16.80 1.57 -14.78
CA ARG A 79 -16.86 2.62 -13.75
C ARG A 79 -15.47 3.26 -13.76
N TYR A 80 -15.30 4.40 -14.41
CA TYR A 80 -14.09 5.19 -14.19
C TYR A 80 -14.21 5.79 -12.78
N GLY A 81 -13.79 5.02 -11.77
CA GLY A 81 -13.73 5.50 -10.40
C GLY A 81 -12.74 6.65 -10.30
N ASN A 82 -12.95 7.58 -9.36
CA ASN A 82 -12.04 8.69 -9.11
C ASN A 82 -10.74 8.23 -8.41
N PHE A 83 -10.13 7.14 -8.89
CA PHE A 83 -8.92 6.53 -8.33
C PHE A 83 -7.77 7.52 -8.27
N ASP A 84 -7.58 8.31 -9.32
CA ASP A 84 -6.56 9.36 -9.37
C ASP A 84 -6.70 10.38 -8.23
N THR A 85 -7.95 10.79 -7.96
CA THR A 85 -8.26 11.72 -6.87
C THR A 85 -8.07 11.08 -5.51
N ALA A 86 -8.41 9.79 -5.35
CA ALA A 86 -8.20 9.05 -4.12
C ALA A 86 -6.70 8.83 -3.83
N TRP A 87 -5.91 8.44 -4.83
CA TRP A 87 -4.45 8.32 -4.71
C TRP A 87 -3.81 9.67 -4.35
N LYS A 88 -4.25 10.76 -4.99
CA LYS A 88 -3.82 12.12 -4.65
C LYS A 88 -4.17 12.50 -3.22
N ALA A 89 -5.37 12.15 -2.73
CA ALA A 89 -5.79 12.41 -1.36
C ALA A 89 -4.93 11.65 -0.35
N LEU A 90 -4.66 10.35 -0.60
CA LEU A 90 -3.77 9.52 0.22
C LEU A 90 -2.34 10.09 0.26
N PHE A 91 -1.82 10.51 -0.89
CA PHE A 91 -0.49 11.12 -0.98
C PHE A 91 -0.41 12.41 -0.15
N LYS A 92 -1.36 13.32 -0.34
CA LYS A 92 -1.43 14.59 0.42
C LYS A 92 -1.57 14.38 1.91
N PHE A 93 -2.31 13.35 2.32
CA PHE A 93 -2.51 13.03 3.71
C PHE A 93 -1.21 12.56 4.39
N ARG A 94 -0.38 11.80 3.67
CA ARG A 94 0.86 11.23 4.22
C ARG A 94 2.07 12.16 4.06
N TRP A 95 2.14 12.91 2.96
CA TRP A 95 3.25 13.79 2.60
C TRP A 95 2.75 15.16 2.12
N PRO A 96 2.23 16.00 3.03
CA PRO A 96 1.72 17.31 2.66
C PRO A 96 2.82 18.19 2.03
N ASP A 97 4.05 18.11 2.54
CA ASP A 97 5.17 18.95 2.09
C ASP A 97 5.63 18.61 0.66
N LEU A 98 5.56 17.33 0.27
CA LEU A 98 5.94 16.91 -1.08
C LEU A 98 4.82 17.14 -2.09
N ALA A 99 3.56 17.21 -1.65
CA ALA A 99 2.41 17.28 -2.54
C ALA A 99 2.33 18.58 -3.36
N GLU A 100 2.98 19.66 -2.92
CA GLU A 100 3.05 20.93 -3.65
C GLU A 100 4.13 20.94 -4.73
N CYS A 101 5.17 20.12 -4.57
CA CYS A 101 6.35 20.10 -5.44
C CYS A 101 6.21 19.16 -6.63
N VAL A 102 5.31 18.18 -6.54
CA VAL A 102 5.16 17.14 -7.57
C VAL A 102 4.06 17.52 -8.58
N LYS A 103 4.40 17.42 -9.88
CA LYS A 103 3.42 17.30 -10.97
C LYS A 103 3.42 15.86 -11.50
N PRO A 104 2.69 14.93 -10.86
CA PRO A 104 2.73 13.54 -11.27
C PRO A 104 1.86 13.30 -12.50
N VAL A 105 2.37 12.45 -13.39
CA VAL A 105 1.60 11.89 -14.51
C VAL A 105 0.71 10.73 -14.02
N ASP A 106 1.11 10.08 -12.92
CA ASP A 106 0.35 9.00 -12.27
C ASP A 106 0.51 9.09 -10.73
N TRP A 107 -0.60 9.37 -10.03
CA TRP A 107 -0.62 9.48 -8.56
C TRP A 107 -0.42 8.13 -7.85
N GLN A 108 -0.77 7.01 -8.49
CA GLN A 108 -0.58 5.68 -7.92
C GLN A 108 0.90 5.32 -7.88
N GLN A 109 1.60 5.52 -9.00
CA GLN A 109 3.01 5.19 -9.11
C GLN A 109 3.84 5.99 -8.10
N ILE A 110 3.66 7.31 -8.04
CA ILE A 110 4.42 8.13 -7.11
C ILE A 110 4.15 7.80 -5.65
N TYR A 111 2.91 7.41 -5.30
CA TYR A 111 2.58 6.99 -3.94
C TYR A 111 3.44 5.79 -3.53
N TRP A 112 3.53 4.76 -4.37
CA TRP A 112 4.30 3.55 -4.05
C TRP A 112 5.79 3.80 -4.08
N GLU A 113 6.30 4.56 -5.05
CA GLU A 113 7.72 4.93 -5.10
C GLU A 113 8.15 5.68 -3.83
N THR A 114 7.36 6.68 -3.42
CA THR A 114 7.63 7.46 -2.20
C THR A 114 7.51 6.59 -0.95
N HIS A 115 6.52 5.69 -0.91
CA HIS A 115 6.36 4.79 0.23
C HIS A 115 7.56 3.86 0.39
N VAL A 116 8.02 3.24 -0.70
CA VAL A 116 9.18 2.33 -0.68
C VAL A 116 10.45 3.08 -0.30
N GLN A 117 10.67 4.28 -0.85
CA GLN A 117 11.83 5.11 -0.50
C GLN A 117 11.88 5.39 1.00
N ASN A 118 10.76 5.80 1.60
CA ASN A 118 10.72 6.04 3.05
C ASN A 118 10.98 4.78 3.86
N CYS A 119 10.46 3.62 3.44
CA CYS A 119 10.75 2.37 4.14
C CYS A 119 12.24 1.99 4.06
N LEU A 120 12.91 2.29 2.94
CA LEU A 120 14.34 2.08 2.78
C LEU A 120 15.15 3.05 3.64
N ASP A 121 14.76 4.32 3.67
CA ASP A 121 15.42 5.34 4.49
C ASP A 121 15.28 5.01 5.99
N GLU A 122 14.08 4.64 6.45
CA GLU A 122 13.84 4.17 7.82
C GLU A 122 14.68 2.92 8.16
N ALA A 123 14.73 1.93 7.26
CA ALA A 123 15.53 0.72 7.48
C ALA A 123 17.04 1.02 7.50
N ALA A 124 17.52 1.94 6.66
CA ALA A 124 18.90 2.39 6.64
C ALA A 124 19.27 3.13 7.93
N GLU A 125 18.40 4.00 8.45
CA GLU A 125 18.61 4.64 9.75
C GLU A 125 18.73 3.62 10.87
N ILE A 126 17.86 2.60 10.91
CA ILE A 126 17.93 1.53 11.91
C ILE A 126 19.24 0.74 11.79
N ALA A 127 19.70 0.45 10.58
CA ALA A 127 20.97 -0.26 10.36
C ALA A 127 22.21 0.58 10.72
N LEU A 128 22.12 1.91 10.60
CA LEU A 128 23.18 2.85 10.98
C LEU A 128 23.25 3.07 12.49
N LEU A 129 22.19 2.79 13.24
CA LEU A 129 22.22 2.79 14.69
C LEU A 129 22.89 1.50 15.18
N PRO A 130 24.10 1.56 15.76
CA PRO A 130 24.69 0.39 16.38
C PRO A 130 23.83 0.02 17.59
N SER A 131 22.94 -0.97 17.46
CA SER A 131 22.18 -1.55 18.57
C SER A 131 23.08 -2.52 19.33
N PHE A 132 24.15 -1.99 19.91
CA PHE A 132 25.06 -2.76 20.74
C PHE A 132 24.79 -2.45 22.20
N SER A 133 23.98 -3.29 22.85
CA SER A 133 23.72 -3.23 24.30
C SER A 133 24.76 -3.99 25.13
N GLY A 134 25.90 -4.35 24.54
CA GLY A 134 27.02 -5.04 25.19
C GLY A 134 28.29 -4.21 25.15
N CYS A 135 29.31 -4.58 25.93
CA CYS A 135 30.66 -4.06 25.71
C CYS A 135 31.26 -4.80 24.51
N LEU A 136 31.97 -4.10 23.61
CA LEU A 136 32.66 -4.68 22.43
C LEU A 136 33.65 -5.82 22.78
N GLY A 137 33.87 -6.11 24.06
CA GLY A 137 34.66 -7.23 24.59
C GLY A 137 33.89 -8.50 24.98
N GLU A 138 32.56 -8.58 24.85
CA GLU A 138 31.74 -9.75 25.23
C GLU A 138 31.23 -10.58 24.05
N ILE A 139 31.91 -10.54 22.89
CA ILE A 139 31.62 -11.50 21.81
C ILE A 139 32.25 -12.84 22.19
N GLN A 140 31.49 -13.70 22.87
CA GLN A 140 31.86 -15.11 23.01
C GLN A 140 31.69 -15.79 21.64
N ILE A 141 32.76 -15.87 20.87
CA ILE A 141 32.82 -16.75 19.69
C ILE A 141 32.80 -18.18 20.21
N LEU A 142 31.60 -18.72 20.37
CA LEU A 142 31.37 -20.08 20.84
C LEU A 142 31.70 -21.03 19.68
N GLY A 143 32.95 -21.50 19.65
CA GLY A 143 33.33 -22.70 18.92
C GLY A 143 34.00 -22.51 17.55
N ALA A 144 35.10 -21.76 17.48
CA ALA A 144 36.13 -22.05 16.49
C ALA A 144 37.51 -21.93 17.15
N LYS A 145 38.08 -23.10 17.45
CA LYS A 145 39.42 -23.28 17.99
C LYS A 145 40.44 -22.88 16.92
N ALA A 146 40.69 -21.58 16.76
CA ALA A 146 41.86 -21.09 16.05
C ALA A 146 43.03 -21.07 17.05
N ASN A 147 43.76 -22.17 17.10
CA ASN A 147 45.09 -22.19 17.68
C ASN A 147 45.98 -21.20 16.90
N GLY A 148 46.53 -20.23 17.63
CA GLY A 148 47.78 -19.57 17.25
C GLY A 148 47.64 -18.14 16.74
N PHE A 149 47.65 -17.17 17.66
CA PHE A 149 48.44 -15.96 17.48
C PHE A 149 49.09 -15.59 18.82
N ASN A 150 50.41 -15.81 18.87
CA ASN A 150 51.27 -15.43 19.96
C ASN A 150 51.25 -13.90 20.17
N THR A 151 51.04 -13.51 21.43
CA THR A 151 51.67 -12.39 22.16
C THR A 151 52.14 -11.19 21.34
N ILE A 152 51.38 -10.10 21.43
CA ILE A 152 51.91 -8.74 21.25
C ILE A 152 52.83 -8.48 22.44
N GLY A 153 54.14 -8.63 22.20
CA GLY A 153 55.17 -8.17 23.12
C GLY A 153 55.21 -6.65 23.12
N SER A 154 55.06 -6.09 24.32
CA SER A 154 55.34 -4.70 24.64
C SER A 154 56.70 -4.24 24.13
N CYS A 155 56.72 -3.09 23.46
CA CYS A 155 57.88 -2.21 23.44
C CYS A 155 57.44 -0.82 23.89
N GLN A 156 57.66 -0.52 25.17
CA GLN A 156 57.91 0.84 25.67
C GLN A 156 59.42 1.01 25.75
N VAL A 157 59.98 2.01 25.05
CA VAL A 157 60.65 3.21 25.58
C VAL A 157 60.65 4.25 24.46
#